data_AF-A0A1E5RQU1-F1
#
_entry.id   AF-A0A1E5RQU1-F1
#
_cell.length_a   1.000
_cell.length_b   1.000
_cell.length_c   1.000
_cell.angle_alpha   90.00
_cell.angle_beta   90.00
_cell.angle_gamma   90.00
#
_symmetry.space_group_name_H-M   'P 1'
#
loop_
_entity.id
_entity.type
_entity.pdbx_description
1 polymer ?
#
loop_
_entity_poly.entity_id
_entity_poly.type
_entity_poly.pdbx_seq_one_letter_code
_entity_poly.pdbx_strand_id
1 'polypeptide(L)'
;MLYEDISPEKPQLSNSSTNQKLVEQNQIQNIISLKLYLKVYINLILYYNNIYPSNVFTSLLNSKKIFNLSMHLPMIRHPRIEEYIEKIIDSFVNDILLISFTTLLEHDYDDEDDENFNYVNNTLKFIIELIEIKPIESINQKFITNEFNLDFINFPIDFYQNANPQEVISVYRENLINLNTFLKLNSSNKTKYDKTFDVKVEIPDKFPLSKDKQYEWFYLHKQKANNQQAIEVSNLPLKEMEFEDNVIIYSNFKHYTND
;
A
#
# COMPACT_ATOMS: atom_id res chain seq x y z
N MET A 1 51.39 16.61 52.23
CA MET A 1 50.01 16.09 52.13
C MET A 1 49.18 17.19 51.51
N LEU A 2 48.95 17.11 50.19
CA LEU A 2 48.11 18.02 49.42
C LEU A 2 46.76 17.31 49.24
N TYR A 3 45.67 17.97 49.66
CA TYR A 3 44.31 17.52 49.39
C TYR A 3 43.96 17.92 47.95
N GLU A 4 43.65 16.94 47.09
CA GLU A 4 43.04 17.17 45.79
C GLU A 4 41.53 17.34 45.96
N ASP A 5 41.03 18.50 45.57
CA ASP A 5 39.60 18.84 45.47
C ASP A 5 38.99 18.07 44.29
N ILE A 6 38.18 17.05 44.58
CA ILE A 6 37.36 16.36 43.57
C ILE A 6 36.02 17.10 43.50
N SER A 7 35.85 17.97 42.51
CA SER A 7 34.55 18.55 42.18
C SER A 7 33.60 17.46 41.66
N PRO A 8 32.33 17.43 42.11
CA PRO A 8 31.35 16.48 41.57
C PRO A 8 30.95 16.89 40.14
N GLU A 9 31.23 16.03 39.17
CA GLU A 9 30.64 16.14 37.83
C GLU A 9 29.11 16.12 37.94
N LYS A 10 28.48 17.19 37.43
CA LYS A 10 27.02 17.23 37.30
C LYS A 10 26.56 16.13 36.34
N PRO A 11 25.52 15.35 36.65
CA PRO A 11 24.93 14.43 35.70
C PRO A 11 24.44 15.23 34.49
N GLN A 12 24.93 14.90 33.30
CA GLN A 12 24.34 15.40 32.07
C GLN A 12 22.91 14.86 31.99
N LEU A 13 21.91 15.75 32.04
CA LEU A 13 20.54 15.40 31.72
C LEU A 13 20.50 14.90 30.28
N SER A 14 20.13 13.63 30.12
CA SER A 14 20.10 12.89 28.87
C SER A 14 19.13 13.50 27.84
N ASN A 15 19.62 13.67 26.61
CA ASN A 15 18.86 14.06 25.39
C ASN A 15 17.79 13.04 24.94
N SER A 16 17.40 12.07 25.78
CA SER A 16 16.55 10.93 25.40
C SER A 16 15.12 11.34 25.02
N SER A 17 14.52 12.31 25.70
CA SER A 17 13.12 12.71 25.46
C SER A 17 12.90 13.45 24.13
N THR A 18 13.92 14.14 23.62
CA THR A 18 13.82 14.91 22.37
C THR A 18 13.94 14.01 21.14
N ASN A 19 14.80 12.99 21.23
CA ASN A 19 14.95 12.00 20.17
C ASN A 19 13.71 11.11 20.04
N GLN A 20 13.09 10.70 21.15
CA GLN A 20 11.85 9.92 21.12
C GLN A 20 10.69 10.67 20.44
N LYS A 21 10.51 11.97 20.76
CA LYS A 21 9.47 12.79 20.12
C LYS A 21 9.68 12.96 18.62
N LEU A 22 10.93 13.04 18.16
CA LEU A 22 11.24 13.15 16.74
C LEU A 22 10.93 11.84 16.00
N VAL A 23 11.26 10.70 16.60
CA VAL A 23 10.96 9.36 16.05
C VAL A 23 9.45 9.16 15.93
N GLU A 24 8.68 9.48 16.96
CA GLU A 24 7.20 9.40 16.93
C GLU A 24 6.61 10.31 15.83
N GLN A 25 7.15 11.52 15.67
CA GLN A 25 6.71 12.43 14.61
C GLN A 25 7.00 11.89 13.20
N ASN A 26 8.19 11.31 12.99
CA ASN A 26 8.55 10.68 11.73
C ASN A 26 7.64 9.48 11.43
N GLN A 27 7.38 8.64 12.43
CA GLN A 27 6.46 7.51 12.32
C GLN A 27 5.06 7.93 11.87
N ILE A 28 4.47 8.92 12.55
CA ILE A 28 3.15 9.44 12.21
C ILE A 28 3.16 10.01 10.79
N GLN A 29 4.17 10.79 10.43
CA GLN A 29 4.29 11.38 9.10
C GLN A 29 4.42 10.32 7.99
N ASN A 30 5.16 9.26 8.24
CA ASN A 30 5.35 8.18 7.27
C ASN A 30 4.07 7.35 7.09
N ILE A 31 3.35 7.05 8.17
CA ILE A 31 2.02 6.39 8.10
C ILE A 31 1.03 7.26 7.31
N ILE A 32 0.98 8.56 7.61
CA ILE A 32 0.11 9.50 6.87
C ILE A 32 0.49 9.53 5.39
N SER A 33 1.80 9.51 5.09
CA SER A 33 2.32 9.51 3.72
C SER A 33 1.92 8.23 2.98
N LEU A 34 2.01 7.04 3.59
CA LEU A 34 1.53 5.82 2.95
C LEU A 34 0.02 5.89 2.65
N LYS A 35 -0.80 6.31 3.62
CA LYS A 35 -2.26 6.43 3.43
C LYS A 35 -2.59 7.38 2.28
N LEU A 36 -1.91 8.53 2.23
CA LEU A 36 -2.09 9.50 1.16
C LEU A 36 -1.63 8.94 -0.19
N TYR A 37 -0.50 8.23 -0.23
CA TYR A 37 0.00 7.55 -1.42
C TYR A 37 -1.04 6.56 -1.96
N LEU A 38 -1.57 5.66 -1.13
CA LEU A 38 -2.59 4.69 -1.53
C LEU A 38 -3.88 5.38 -2.00
N LYS A 39 -4.31 6.45 -1.33
CA LYS A 39 -5.49 7.23 -1.75
C LYS A 39 -5.28 7.80 -3.16
N VAL A 40 -4.12 8.39 -3.43
CA VAL A 40 -3.79 8.93 -4.76
C VAL A 40 -3.69 7.80 -5.79
N TYR A 41 -3.01 6.70 -5.45
CA TYR A 41 -2.80 5.53 -6.30
C TYR A 41 -4.14 4.96 -6.81
N ILE A 42 -5.07 4.68 -5.90
CA ILE A 42 -6.42 4.21 -6.23
C ILE A 42 -7.14 5.21 -7.13
N ASN A 43 -7.15 6.50 -6.75
CA ASN A 43 -7.90 7.51 -7.51
C ASN A 43 -7.37 7.69 -8.94
N LEU A 44 -6.05 7.63 -9.15
CA LEU A 44 -5.46 7.66 -10.49
C LEU A 44 -5.97 6.48 -11.34
N ILE A 45 -5.95 5.26 -10.79
CA ILE A 45 -6.42 4.07 -11.48
C ILE A 45 -7.90 4.19 -11.84
N LEU A 46 -8.75 4.59 -10.89
CA LEU A 46 -10.19 4.73 -11.12
C LEU A 46 -10.52 5.79 -12.18
N TYR A 47 -9.82 6.92 -12.16
CA TYR A 47 -10.02 8.02 -13.09
C TYR A 47 -9.66 7.63 -14.51
N TYR A 48 -8.43 7.16 -14.72
CA TYR A 48 -7.94 6.90 -16.08
C TYR A 48 -8.61 5.67 -16.72
N ASN A 49 -9.03 4.68 -15.93
CA ASN A 49 -9.72 3.50 -16.45
C ASN A 49 -11.24 3.66 -16.63
N ASN A 50 -11.77 4.88 -16.40
CA ASN A 50 -13.20 5.19 -16.49
C ASN A 50 -14.08 4.29 -15.61
N ILE A 51 -13.63 3.96 -14.38
CA ILE A 51 -14.44 3.20 -13.42
C ILE A 51 -15.61 4.05 -12.92
N TYR A 52 -15.35 5.35 -12.73
CA TYR A 52 -16.39 6.34 -12.44
C TYR A 52 -16.33 7.49 -13.46
N PRO A 53 -17.46 8.18 -13.71
CA PRO A 53 -17.51 9.33 -14.60
C PRO A 53 -16.54 10.45 -14.17
N SER A 54 -15.87 11.10 -15.11
CA SER A 54 -14.87 12.14 -14.80
C SER A 54 -15.40 13.31 -13.98
N ASN A 55 -16.71 13.59 -14.01
CA ASN A 55 -17.36 14.65 -13.23
C ASN A 55 -17.47 14.34 -11.72
N VAL A 56 -17.28 13.09 -11.29
CA VAL A 56 -17.22 12.75 -9.85
C VAL A 56 -15.84 13.03 -9.25
N PHE A 57 -14.84 13.23 -10.11
CA PHE A 57 -13.50 13.59 -9.71
C PHE A 57 -13.34 15.10 -9.72
N THR A 58 -12.52 15.59 -8.80
CA THR A 58 -12.10 16.97 -8.83
C THR A 58 -10.69 17.14 -9.34
N SER A 59 -10.53 18.23 -10.09
CA SER A 59 -9.24 18.76 -10.52
C SER A 59 -8.53 19.61 -9.46
N LEU A 60 -9.12 19.79 -8.27
CA LEU A 60 -8.82 20.89 -7.35
C LEU A 60 -8.05 20.51 -6.08
N LEU A 61 -7.56 19.28 -5.93
CA LEU A 61 -6.55 19.08 -4.89
C LEU A 61 -5.26 19.73 -5.40
N ASN A 62 -4.99 20.93 -4.89
CA ASN A 62 -3.76 21.67 -5.12
C ASN A 62 -2.60 20.69 -5.01
N SER A 63 -2.03 20.33 -6.16
CA SER A 63 -0.90 19.41 -6.27
C SER A 63 0.31 19.90 -5.45
N LYS A 64 0.34 21.21 -5.16
CA LYS A 64 1.24 21.87 -4.18
C LYS A 64 1.10 21.39 -2.73
N LYS A 65 0.03 20.69 -2.34
CA LYS A 65 -0.19 20.17 -0.97
C LYS A 65 0.08 18.67 -0.86
N ILE A 66 -0.13 17.90 -1.93
CA ILE A 66 0.08 16.45 -1.94
C ILE A 66 1.46 16.17 -2.54
N PHE A 67 2.40 15.85 -1.66
CA PHE A 67 3.79 15.53 -2.03
C PHE A 67 4.45 16.54 -2.97
N ASN A 68 4.04 17.82 -3.02
CA ASN A 68 4.57 18.80 -4.00
C ASN A 68 4.57 18.31 -5.46
N LEU A 69 3.57 17.53 -5.85
CA LEU A 69 3.44 17.06 -7.22
C LEU A 69 3.11 18.24 -8.15
N SER A 70 3.75 18.32 -9.31
CA SER A 70 3.45 19.33 -10.34
C SER A 70 2.36 18.87 -11.33
N MET A 71 1.65 17.79 -10.98
CA MET A 71 0.68 17.13 -11.86
C MET A 71 -0.74 17.20 -11.30
N HIS A 72 -1.71 17.18 -12.21
CA HIS A 72 -3.12 17.04 -11.86
C HIS A 72 -3.37 15.67 -11.21
N LEU A 73 -4.00 15.68 -10.04
CA LEU A 73 -4.37 14.48 -9.29
C LEU A 73 -5.89 14.41 -9.20
N PRO A 74 -6.54 13.55 -10.02
CA PRO A 74 -7.97 13.37 -9.95
C PRO A 74 -8.30 12.75 -8.59
N MET A 75 -9.31 13.29 -7.91
CA MET A 75 -9.72 12.82 -6.60
C MET A 75 -11.24 12.74 -6.53
N ILE A 76 -11.77 11.56 -6.19
CA ILE A 76 -13.20 11.36 -5.99
C ILE A 76 -13.73 12.29 -4.92
N ARG A 77 -14.90 12.88 -5.18
CA ARG A 77 -15.66 13.68 -4.20
C ARG A 77 -16.98 13.05 -3.79
N HIS A 78 -17.32 11.89 -4.35
CA HIS A 78 -18.55 11.21 -4.01
C HIS A 78 -18.41 10.62 -2.59
N PRO A 79 -19.21 11.06 -1.60
CA PRO A 79 -18.94 10.78 -0.18
C PRO A 79 -18.83 9.29 0.13
N ARG A 80 -19.71 8.46 -0.42
CA ARG A 80 -19.69 7.00 -0.18
C ARG A 80 -18.48 6.29 -0.77
N ILE A 81 -17.97 6.78 -1.90
CA ILE A 81 -16.82 6.14 -2.56
C ILE A 81 -15.54 6.60 -1.85
N GLU A 82 -15.47 7.88 -1.47
CA GLU A 82 -14.39 8.39 -0.63
C GLU A 82 -14.32 7.64 0.69
N GLU A 83 -15.44 7.48 1.40
CA GLU A 83 -15.51 6.71 2.66
C GLU A 83 -15.08 5.24 2.47
N TYR A 84 -15.50 4.60 1.38
CA TYR A 84 -15.09 3.23 1.07
C TYR A 84 -13.57 3.11 0.86
N ILE A 85 -12.99 4.02 0.06
CA ILE A 85 -11.56 4.06 -0.19
C ILE A 85 -10.79 4.31 1.11
N GLU A 86 -11.24 5.26 1.93
CA GLU A 86 -10.61 5.57 3.22
C GLU A 86 -10.66 4.38 4.18
N LYS A 87 -11.80 3.71 4.30
CA LYS A 87 -11.94 2.52 5.16
C LYS A 87 -11.03 1.38 4.74
N ILE A 88 -10.91 1.11 3.43
CA ILE A 88 -9.98 0.09 2.93
C ILE A 88 -8.54 0.44 3.25
N ILE A 89 -8.14 1.69 3.01
CA ILE A 89 -6.77 2.15 3.29
C ILE A 89 -6.48 2.08 4.79
N ASP A 90 -7.40 2.55 5.63
CA ASP A 90 -7.24 2.49 7.08
C ASP A 90 -7.14 1.06 7.57
N SER A 91 -7.97 0.15 7.06
CA SER A 91 -7.91 -1.24 7.48
C SER A 91 -6.62 -1.91 6.98
N PHE A 92 -6.16 -1.62 5.76
CA PHE A 92 -4.89 -2.16 5.26
C PHE A 92 -3.70 -1.63 6.07
N VAL A 93 -3.64 -0.33 6.31
CA VAL A 93 -2.49 0.29 6.98
C VAL A 93 -2.50 -0.02 8.47
N ASN A 94 -3.63 0.20 9.16
CA ASN A 94 -3.68 0.06 10.61
C ASN A 94 -3.82 -1.40 11.04
N ASP A 95 -4.60 -2.20 10.30
CA ASP A 95 -4.98 -3.53 10.76
C ASP A 95 -4.17 -4.65 10.12
N ILE A 96 -3.65 -4.45 8.90
CA ILE A 96 -2.81 -5.44 8.23
C ILE A 96 -1.34 -5.08 8.40
N LEU A 97 -0.90 -3.93 7.89
CA LEU A 97 0.51 -3.55 7.95
C LEU A 97 1.02 -3.44 9.39
N LEU A 98 0.35 -2.71 10.28
CA LEU A 98 0.86 -2.56 11.66
C LEU A 98 0.76 -3.85 12.50
N ILE A 99 -0.24 -4.72 12.25
CA ILE A 99 -0.44 -5.96 13.03
C ILE A 99 0.40 -7.12 12.49
N SER A 100 0.58 -7.23 11.17
CA SER A 100 1.41 -8.26 10.50
C SER A 100 2.79 -8.41 11.13
N PHE A 101 3.40 -7.28 11.47
CA PHE A 101 4.83 -7.24 11.74
C PHE A 101 5.15 -7.22 13.23
N THR A 102 4.23 -6.80 14.10
CA THR A 102 4.40 -6.96 15.56
C THR A 102 4.45 -8.42 15.97
N THR A 103 3.72 -9.28 15.27
CA THR A 103 3.54 -10.70 15.62
C THR A 103 4.47 -11.64 14.86
N LEU A 104 4.97 -11.27 13.66
CA LEU A 104 6.07 -12.00 13.01
C LEU A 104 7.39 -11.85 13.79
N LEU A 105 7.65 -10.66 14.36
CA LEU A 105 8.83 -10.43 15.20
C LEU A 105 8.79 -11.25 16.49
N GLU A 106 7.61 -11.50 17.08
CA GLU A 106 7.48 -12.32 18.29
C GLU A 106 7.80 -13.80 18.04
N HIS A 107 7.63 -14.30 16.81
CA HIS A 107 7.89 -15.70 16.46
C HIS A 107 9.33 -16.00 16.02
N ASP A 108 10.10 -15.00 15.57
CA ASP A 108 11.51 -15.19 15.19
C ASP A 108 12.47 -15.24 16.40
N TYR A 109 12.03 -14.89 17.61
CA TYR A 109 12.84 -14.97 18.84
C TYR A 109 12.72 -16.30 19.60
N ASP A 110 11.77 -17.18 19.25
CA ASP A 110 11.54 -18.44 19.96
C ASP A 110 12.21 -19.66 19.28
N ASP A 111 12.69 -19.53 18.05
CA ASP A 111 13.34 -20.61 17.28
C ASP A 111 14.83 -20.27 17.00
N GLU A 112 15.66 -20.19 18.04
CA GLU A 112 17.12 -19.93 17.93
C GLU A 112 17.94 -21.09 17.30
N ASP A 113 17.33 -22.19 16.83
CA ASP A 113 18.05 -23.42 16.46
C ASP A 113 18.07 -23.79 14.95
N ASP A 114 17.42 -23.04 14.05
CA ASP A 114 17.43 -23.36 12.61
C ASP A 114 18.30 -22.40 11.78
N GLU A 115 19.56 -22.78 11.54
CA GLU A 115 20.52 -22.11 10.62
C GLU A 115 20.07 -22.03 9.14
N ASN A 116 18.84 -22.42 8.82
CA ASN A 116 18.21 -22.16 7.54
C ASN A 116 17.22 -21.00 7.70
N PHE A 117 17.73 -19.77 7.58
CA PHE A 117 16.93 -18.61 7.20
C PHE A 117 16.40 -18.82 5.77
N ASN A 118 15.45 -19.74 5.61
CA ASN A 118 14.51 -19.68 4.51
C ASN A 118 13.73 -18.40 4.78
N TYR A 119 14.11 -17.31 4.10
CA TYR A 119 13.29 -16.12 3.95
C TYR A 119 11.89 -16.59 3.57
N VAL A 120 11.02 -16.72 4.57
CA VAL A 120 9.60 -16.94 4.33
C VAL A 120 9.22 -15.76 3.46
N ASN A 121 8.60 -16.05 2.32
CA ASN A 121 8.24 -15.08 1.30
C ASN A 121 7.21 -14.12 1.92
N ASN A 122 7.68 -13.16 2.71
CA ASN A 122 6.92 -12.24 3.55
C ASN A 122 6.38 -11.10 2.69
N THR A 123 5.81 -11.45 1.55
CA THR A 123 5.25 -10.51 0.61
C THR A 123 3.80 -10.29 0.96
N LEU A 124 3.50 -9.09 1.44
CA LEU A 124 2.13 -8.61 1.57
C LEU A 124 1.76 -7.89 0.26
N LYS A 125 0.64 -8.23 -0.38
CA LYS A 125 0.23 -7.55 -1.61
C LYS A 125 -1.04 -6.77 -1.41
N PHE A 126 -1.05 -5.54 -1.87
CA PHE A 126 -2.25 -4.73 -2.03
C PHE A 126 -2.64 -4.69 -3.51
N ILE A 127 -3.82 -5.20 -3.84
CA ILE A 127 -4.23 -5.47 -5.23
C ILE A 127 -5.51 -4.70 -5.54
N ILE A 128 -5.52 -3.96 -6.65
CA ILE A 128 -6.71 -3.32 -7.20
C ILE A 128 -7.10 -4.05 -8.48
N GLU A 129 -8.26 -4.69 -8.46
CA GLU A 129 -8.84 -5.38 -9.63
C GLU A 129 -9.83 -4.48 -10.34
N LEU A 130 -9.70 -4.37 -11.66
CA LEU A 130 -10.69 -3.73 -12.52
C LEU A 130 -11.55 -4.79 -13.18
N ILE A 131 -12.85 -4.68 -12.97
CA ILE A 131 -13.82 -5.71 -13.31
C ILE A 131 -14.79 -5.16 -14.34
N GLU A 132 -14.98 -5.90 -15.42
CA GLU A 132 -16.02 -5.65 -16.42
C GLU A 132 -17.22 -6.57 -16.19
N ILE A 133 -18.43 -6.03 -16.25
CA ILE A 133 -19.68 -6.75 -16.01
C ILE A 133 -20.37 -7.00 -17.35
N LYS A 134 -20.32 -8.24 -17.84
CA LYS A 134 -20.88 -8.62 -19.14
C LYS A 134 -22.13 -9.49 -18.97
N PRO A 135 -23.19 -9.26 -19.77
CA PRO A 135 -24.32 -10.17 -19.83
C PRO A 135 -23.96 -11.41 -20.68
N ILE A 136 -23.99 -12.59 -20.08
CA ILE A 136 -23.83 -13.89 -20.76
C ILE A 136 -25.06 -14.72 -20.42
N GLU A 137 -25.79 -15.16 -21.44
CA GLU A 137 -27.00 -15.98 -21.27
C GLU A 137 -28.01 -15.36 -20.28
N SER A 138 -28.19 -14.04 -20.35
CA SER A 138 -29.06 -13.24 -19.46
C SER A 138 -28.63 -13.15 -18.00
N ILE A 139 -27.39 -13.57 -17.66
CA ILE A 139 -26.80 -13.42 -16.33
C ILE A 139 -25.59 -12.47 -16.42
N ASN A 140 -25.50 -11.52 -15.51
CA ASN A 140 -24.33 -10.64 -15.41
C ASN A 140 -23.16 -11.41 -14.78
N GLN A 141 -22.07 -11.54 -15.53
CA GLN A 141 -20.83 -12.16 -15.07
C GLN A 141 -19.73 -11.11 -14.92
N LYS A 142 -18.89 -11.28 -13.89
CA LYS A 142 -17.78 -10.40 -13.55
C LYS A 142 -16.48 -10.95 -14.14
N PHE A 143 -15.77 -10.12 -14.89
CA PHE A 143 -14.50 -10.47 -15.51
C PHE A 143 -13.40 -9.52 -15.08
N ILE A 144 -12.32 -10.06 -14.52
CA ILE A 144 -11.13 -9.25 -14.24
C ILE A 144 -10.49 -8.88 -15.58
N THR A 145 -10.17 -7.61 -15.74
CA THR A 145 -9.56 -7.06 -16.96
C THR A 145 -8.15 -6.57 -16.70
N ASN A 146 -7.94 -5.92 -15.56
CA ASN A 146 -6.65 -5.37 -15.16
C ASN A 146 -6.47 -5.57 -13.66
N GLU A 147 -5.22 -5.75 -13.24
CA GLU A 147 -4.78 -5.74 -11.85
C GLU A 147 -3.64 -4.75 -11.67
N PHE A 148 -3.68 -3.99 -10.58
CA PHE A 148 -2.60 -3.13 -10.13
C PHE A 148 -2.15 -3.57 -8.75
N ASN A 149 -0.92 -4.03 -8.66
CA ASN A 149 -0.38 -4.70 -7.49
C ASN A 149 0.71 -3.83 -6.86
N LEU A 150 0.68 -3.76 -5.53
CA LEU A 150 1.77 -3.24 -4.71
C LEU A 150 2.24 -4.38 -3.80
N ASP A 151 3.41 -4.92 -4.11
CA ASP A 151 4.02 -6.03 -3.37
C ASP A 151 4.98 -5.43 -2.34
N PHE A 152 4.60 -5.44 -1.07
CA PHE A 152 5.39 -4.98 0.07
C PHE A 152 6.30 -6.12 0.52
N ILE A 153 7.61 -5.95 0.29
CA ILE A 153 8.64 -6.94 0.60
C ILE A 153 9.50 -6.40 1.74
N ASN A 154 9.75 -7.25 2.74
CA ASN A 154 10.58 -6.93 3.90
C ASN A 154 10.19 -5.59 4.53
N PHE A 155 8.91 -5.38 4.88
CA PHE A 155 8.41 -4.07 5.31
C PHE A 155 8.23 -4.02 6.85
N PRO A 156 9.30 -3.82 7.67
CA PRO A 156 9.19 -3.87 9.12
C PRO A 156 8.44 -2.65 9.67
N ILE A 157 7.83 -2.81 10.85
CA ILE A 157 7.12 -1.71 11.54
C ILE A 157 8.05 -0.54 11.90
N ASP A 158 9.33 -0.84 12.14
CA ASP A 158 10.36 0.14 12.51
C ASP A 158 10.85 0.97 11.32
N PHE A 159 10.58 0.52 10.09
CA PHE A 159 10.89 1.30 8.89
C PHE A 159 10.27 2.70 8.99
N TYR A 160 9.01 2.78 9.41
CA TYR A 160 8.34 4.06 9.55
C TYR A 160 8.89 4.92 10.68
N GLN A 161 9.47 4.32 11.72
CA GLN A 161 10.02 5.05 12.86
C GLN A 161 11.34 5.75 12.50
N ASN A 162 12.18 5.08 11.72
CA ASN A 162 13.56 5.50 11.49
C ASN A 162 13.75 6.19 10.14
N ALA A 163 12.94 5.85 9.12
CA ALA A 163 13.10 6.43 7.79
C ALA A 163 12.79 7.93 7.77
N ASN A 164 13.63 8.68 7.07
CA ASN A 164 13.43 10.11 6.84
C ASN A 164 12.15 10.34 6.02
N PRO A 165 11.16 11.09 6.53
CA PRO A 165 9.90 11.27 5.82
C PRO A 165 10.02 11.92 4.44
N GLN A 166 11.04 12.76 4.21
CA GLN A 166 11.21 13.38 2.90
C GLN A 166 11.68 12.38 1.85
N GLU A 167 12.47 11.39 2.23
CA GLU A 167 12.94 10.33 1.34
C GLU A 167 11.79 9.38 1.00
N VAL A 168 11.03 8.95 2.00
CA VAL A 168 9.81 8.15 1.82
C VAL A 168 8.82 8.85 0.86
N ILE A 169 8.56 10.13 1.09
CA ILE A 169 7.69 10.95 0.23
C ILE A 169 8.24 11.05 -1.20
N SER A 170 9.55 11.17 -1.36
CA SER A 170 10.18 11.26 -2.68
C SER A 170 9.99 9.97 -3.49
N VAL A 171 10.14 8.81 -2.85
CA VAL A 171 9.94 7.50 -3.47
C VAL A 171 8.47 7.32 -3.91
N TYR A 172 7.52 7.64 -3.02
CA TYR A 172 6.08 7.63 -3.36
C TYR A 172 5.73 8.59 -4.50
N ARG A 173 6.31 9.80 -4.49
CA ARG A 173 6.12 10.79 -5.55
C ARG A 173 6.55 10.24 -6.91
N GLU A 174 7.72 9.64 -6.98
CA GLU A 174 8.26 9.10 -8.23
C GLU A 174 7.36 7.99 -8.78
N ASN A 175 6.91 7.07 -7.92
CA ASN A 175 5.99 6.01 -8.32
C ASN A 175 4.66 6.57 -8.85
N LEU A 176 4.07 7.57 -8.19
CA LEU A 176 2.82 8.19 -8.65
C LEU A 176 2.97 8.88 -10.01
N ILE A 177 4.12 9.50 -10.29
CA ILE A 177 4.44 10.08 -11.60
C ILE A 177 4.51 8.98 -12.67
N ASN A 178 5.18 7.87 -12.37
CA ASN A 178 5.30 6.74 -13.29
C ASN A 178 3.93 6.08 -13.56
N LEU A 179 3.14 5.81 -12.52
CA LEU A 179 1.79 5.28 -12.65
C LEU A 179 0.92 6.21 -13.50
N ASN A 180 0.91 7.51 -13.22
CA ASN A 180 0.11 8.47 -13.98
C ASN A 180 0.54 8.53 -15.46
N THR A 181 1.84 8.46 -15.74
CA THR A 181 2.36 8.43 -17.11
C THR A 181 1.92 7.14 -17.81
N PHE A 182 2.09 5.99 -17.15
CA PHE A 182 1.64 4.69 -17.64
C PHE A 182 0.13 4.70 -17.96
N LEU A 183 -0.70 5.16 -17.03
CA LEU A 183 -2.15 5.22 -17.20
C LEU A 183 -2.55 6.15 -18.35
N LYS A 184 -1.93 7.32 -18.49
CA LYS A 184 -2.21 8.21 -19.64
C LYS A 184 -1.92 7.57 -20.99
N LEU A 185 -0.92 6.70 -21.07
CA LEU A 185 -0.50 6.05 -22.31
C LEU A 185 -1.31 4.78 -22.62
N ASN A 186 -1.76 4.06 -21.58
CA ASN A 186 -2.33 2.72 -21.74
C ASN A 186 -3.83 2.62 -21.43
N SER A 187 -4.45 3.70 -20.92
CA SER A 187 -5.88 3.63 -20.61
C SER A 187 -6.72 3.66 -21.87
N SER A 188 -7.55 2.63 -22.04
CA SER A 188 -8.47 2.52 -23.17
C SER A 188 -9.74 3.33 -22.93
N ASN A 189 -10.16 4.04 -23.97
CA ASN A 189 -11.40 4.82 -23.94
C ASN A 189 -12.57 3.98 -24.46
N LYS A 190 -13.61 3.91 -23.61
CA LYS A 190 -14.94 3.33 -23.84
C LYS A 190 -14.97 1.80 -23.97
N THR A 191 -15.43 1.17 -22.90
CA THR A 191 -15.98 -0.19 -22.97
C THR A 191 -17.48 -0.13 -23.23
N LYS A 192 -18.00 -1.19 -23.87
CA LYS A 192 -19.43 -1.36 -24.09
C LYS A 192 -20.17 -1.70 -22.79
N TYR A 193 -19.45 -2.25 -21.82
CA TYR A 193 -19.99 -2.82 -20.60
C TYR A 193 -19.64 -1.97 -19.38
N ASP A 194 -20.45 -2.15 -18.34
CA ASP A 194 -20.25 -1.51 -17.04
C ASP A 194 -18.95 -2.02 -16.40
N LYS A 195 -18.29 -1.12 -15.67
CA LYS A 195 -17.06 -1.40 -14.95
C LYS A 195 -17.23 -1.16 -13.46
N THR A 196 -16.51 -1.95 -12.68
CA THR A 196 -16.38 -1.77 -11.24
C THR A 196 -14.94 -2.11 -10.83
N PHE A 197 -14.62 -1.96 -9.55
CA PHE A 197 -13.33 -2.33 -9.01
C PHE A 197 -13.51 -3.00 -7.66
N ASP A 198 -12.60 -3.92 -7.36
CA ASP A 198 -12.47 -4.53 -6.03
C ASP A 198 -11.03 -4.33 -5.54
N VAL A 199 -10.86 -4.30 -4.22
CA VAL A 199 -9.52 -4.26 -3.60
C VAL A 199 -9.33 -5.55 -2.82
N LYS A 200 -8.18 -6.19 -3.02
CA LYS A 200 -7.78 -7.42 -2.34
C LYS A 200 -6.46 -7.22 -1.63
N VAL A 201 -6.25 -8.03 -0.59
CA VAL A 201 -4.97 -8.10 0.09
C VAL A 201 -4.55 -9.57 0.14
N GLU A 202 -3.38 -9.88 -0.42
CA GLU A 202 -2.74 -11.18 -0.24
C GLU A 202 -1.79 -11.10 0.93
N ILE A 203 -1.95 -12.02 1.86
CA ILE A 203 -1.26 -12.05 3.14
C ILE A 203 -0.32 -13.27 3.16
N PRO A 204 0.90 -13.18 3.74
CA PRO A 204 1.80 -14.32 3.88
C PRO A 204 1.16 -15.53 4.58
N ASP A 205 1.57 -16.75 4.20
CA ASP A 205 0.97 -18.01 4.72
C ASP A 205 1.07 -18.16 6.24
N LYS A 206 2.12 -17.62 6.85
CA LYS A 206 2.36 -17.65 8.30
C LYS A 206 1.77 -16.45 9.05
N PHE A 207 0.95 -15.64 8.40
CA PHE A 207 0.44 -14.44 9.06
C PHE A 207 -0.52 -14.83 10.21
N PRO A 208 -0.29 -14.29 11.41
CA PRO A 208 -1.03 -14.63 12.61
C PRO A 208 -2.40 -13.92 12.63
N LEU A 209 -3.26 -14.28 11.69
CA LEU A 209 -4.67 -13.96 11.76
C LEU A 209 -5.28 -14.89 12.80
N SER A 210 -5.56 -14.37 13.99
CA SER A 210 -6.47 -15.06 14.92
C SER A 210 -7.76 -15.35 14.14
N LYS A 211 -8.23 -16.61 14.14
CA LYS A 211 -9.44 -17.05 13.42
C LYS A 211 -10.69 -16.19 13.71
N ASP A 212 -10.66 -15.44 14.80
CA ASP A 212 -11.76 -14.61 15.32
C ASP A 212 -11.67 -13.13 14.90
N LYS A 213 -10.54 -12.66 14.36
CA LYS A 213 -10.41 -11.31 13.77
C LYS A 213 -10.71 -11.38 12.27
N GLN A 214 -11.99 -11.42 11.94
CA GLN A 214 -12.44 -11.05 10.61
C GLN A 214 -12.30 -9.53 10.50
N TYR A 215 -11.32 -9.05 9.76
CA TYR A 215 -11.39 -7.67 9.29
C TYR A 215 -12.62 -7.58 8.38
N GLU A 216 -13.56 -6.67 8.68
CA GLU A 216 -14.83 -6.53 7.96
C GLU A 216 -14.65 -6.40 6.43
N TRP A 217 -13.45 -6.04 5.96
CA TRP A 217 -13.14 -5.65 4.59
C TRP A 217 -12.18 -6.59 3.86
N PHE A 218 -11.48 -7.47 4.57
CA PHE A 218 -10.53 -8.40 3.96
C PHE A 218 -11.04 -9.82 4.13
N TYR A 219 -11.72 -10.33 3.10
CA TYR A 219 -11.93 -11.75 3.00
C TYR A 219 -10.56 -12.43 2.99
N LEU A 220 -10.33 -13.31 3.97
CA LEU A 220 -9.23 -14.26 3.93
C LEU A 220 -9.43 -15.08 2.65
N HIS A 221 -8.73 -14.69 1.58
CA HIS A 221 -8.90 -15.25 0.25
C HIS A 221 -8.27 -16.63 0.23
N LYS A 222 -8.93 -17.60 0.89
CA LYS A 222 -8.68 -19.02 0.63
C LYS A 222 -9.02 -19.22 -0.83
N GLN A 223 -7.98 -19.37 -1.65
CA GLN A 223 -8.07 -19.75 -3.05
C GLN A 223 -9.27 -20.67 -3.27
N LYS A 224 -10.30 -20.13 -3.94
CA LYS A 224 -11.33 -20.83 -4.71
C LYS A 224 -12.41 -19.82 -5.10
N ALA A 225 -12.12 -19.05 -6.14
CA ALA A 225 -13.18 -18.68 -7.07
C ALA A 225 -12.88 -19.40 -8.37
N ASN A 226 -13.65 -20.45 -8.65
CA ASN A 226 -13.76 -21.08 -9.97
C ASN A 226 -14.36 -20.07 -10.96
N ASN A 227 -13.66 -18.99 -11.27
CA ASN A 227 -14.07 -18.05 -12.30
C ASN A 227 -13.24 -18.34 -13.55
N GLN A 228 -13.97 -18.76 -14.57
CA GLN A 228 -13.57 -19.01 -15.96
C GLN A 228 -12.33 -18.20 -16.38
N GLN A 229 -11.25 -18.95 -16.63
CA GLN A 229 -10.08 -18.68 -17.49
C GLN A 229 -9.89 -17.23 -17.99
N ALA A 230 -9.66 -16.28 -17.09
CA ALA A 230 -8.98 -15.04 -17.48
C ALA A 230 -7.53 -15.41 -17.80
N ILE A 231 -7.11 -15.23 -19.05
CA ILE A 231 -5.74 -15.51 -19.47
C ILE A 231 -4.92 -14.25 -19.19
N GLU A 232 -3.91 -14.38 -18.33
CA GLU A 232 -2.92 -13.31 -18.12
C GLU A 232 -2.18 -13.08 -19.43
N VAL A 233 -2.40 -11.92 -20.05
CA VAL A 233 -1.79 -11.55 -21.34
C VAL A 233 -0.50 -10.79 -21.14
N SER A 234 -0.42 -9.98 -20.09
CA SER A 234 0.80 -9.25 -19.77
C SER A 234 0.95 -9.05 -18.28
N ASN A 235 2.20 -9.04 -17.84
CA ASN A 235 2.64 -8.62 -16.52
C ASN A 235 3.79 -7.63 -16.72
N LEU A 236 3.55 -6.38 -16.36
CA LEU A 236 4.46 -5.28 -16.59
C LEU A 236 4.89 -4.67 -15.24
N PRO A 237 6.19 -4.70 -14.91
CA PRO A 237 6.68 -3.94 -13.78
C PRO A 237 6.56 -2.45 -14.07
N LEU A 238 5.91 -1.71 -13.16
CA LEU A 238 5.73 -0.26 -13.28
C LEU A 238 6.88 0.49 -12.62
N LYS A 239 7.20 0.15 -11.37
CA LYS A 239 8.27 0.79 -10.60
C LYS A 239 8.58 0.01 -9.33
N GLU A 240 9.87 -0.19 -9.09
CA GLU A 240 10.43 -0.60 -7.81
C GLU A 240 10.66 0.63 -6.93
N MET A 241 10.16 0.57 -5.70
CA MET A 241 10.32 1.58 -4.67
C MET A 241 11.19 1.00 -3.57
N GLU A 242 12.48 1.29 -3.63
CA GLU A 242 13.45 0.86 -2.62
C GLU A 242 13.57 1.94 -1.53
N PHE A 243 13.62 1.47 -0.28
CA PHE A 243 13.88 2.29 0.89
C PHE A 243 15.06 1.70 1.68
N GLU A 244 15.43 2.32 2.80
CA GLU A 244 16.50 1.81 3.67
C GLU A 244 16.21 0.37 4.16
N ASP A 245 17.26 -0.35 4.58
CA ASP A 245 17.19 -1.71 5.15
C ASP A 245 16.54 -2.79 4.25
N ASN A 246 16.68 -2.66 2.92
CA ASN A 246 16.12 -3.58 1.92
C ASN A 246 14.59 -3.67 1.96
N VAL A 247 13.94 -2.61 2.43
CA VAL A 247 12.49 -2.46 2.38
C VAL A 247 12.10 -2.08 0.95
N ILE A 248 11.26 -2.87 0.29
CA ILE A 248 10.93 -2.65 -1.13
C ILE A 248 9.42 -2.74 -1.34
N ILE A 249 8.87 -1.86 -2.17
CA ILE A 249 7.53 -2.01 -2.74
C ILE A 249 7.64 -2.15 -4.25
N TYR A 250 7.19 -3.29 -4.80
CA TYR A 250 7.09 -3.47 -6.25
C TYR A 250 5.70 -3.10 -6.74
N SER A 251 5.63 -2.14 -7.65
CA SER A 251 4.40 -1.77 -8.35
C SER A 251 4.33 -2.52 -9.67
N ASN A 252 3.32 -3.36 -9.84
CA ASN A 252 3.15 -4.22 -11.02
C ASN A 252 1.75 -4.02 -11.64
N PHE A 253 1.65 -4.16 -12.96
CA PHE A 253 0.38 -4.14 -13.70
C PHE A 253 0.20 -5.46 -14.42
N LYS A 254 -0.99 -6.05 -14.30
CA LYS A 254 -1.38 -7.22 -15.10
C LYS A 254 -2.60 -6.92 -15.96
N HIS A 255 -2.59 -7.44 -17.18
CA HIS A 255 -3.74 -7.38 -18.09
C HIS A 255 -4.26 -8.78 -18.38
N TYR A 256 -5.58 -8.91 -18.39
CA TYR A 256 -6.28 -10.15 -18.67
C TYR A 256 -7.20 -9.98 -19.87
N THR A 257 -7.23 -11.01 -20.72
CA THR A 257 -8.26 -11.15 -21.75
C THR A 257 -9.19 -12.29 -21.41
N ASN A 258 -10.45 -12.10 -21.77
CA ASN A 258 -11.46 -13.14 -21.71
C ASN A 258 -11.84 -13.41 -23.15
N ASP A 259 -11.48 -14.60 -23.65
CA ASP A 259 -11.91 -15.09 -24.96
C ASP A 259 -13.43 -15.28 -25.03
#